data_AF-A0A962G533-F1
#
_entry.id   AF-A0A962G533-F1
#
_cell.length_a   1.000
_cell.length_b   1.000
_cell.length_c   1.000
_cell.angle_alpha   90.00
_cell.angle_beta   90.00
_cell.angle_gamma   90.00
#
_symmetry.space_group_name_H-M   'P 1'
#
loop_
_entity.id
_entity.type
_entity.pdbx_description
1 polymer ?
#
loop_
_entity_poly.entity_id
_entity_poly.type
_entity_poly.pdbx_seq_one_letter_code
_entity_poly.pdbx_strand_id
1 'polypeptide(L)' 'MLLQAQPPGQHDPALLEEFAELARSAGAGVVGTLNARLDKPNPRYFVGTGKAEELKA' A
#
# COMPACT_ATOMS: atom_id res chain seq x y z
N MET A 1 -3.09 8.86 -1.32
CA MET A 1 -3.58 7.51 -0.98
C MET A 1 -2.36 6.64 -0.73
N LEU A 2 -2.34 5.85 0.33
CA LEU A 2 -1.23 4.94 0.66
C LEU A 2 -1.53 3.53 0.17
N LEU A 3 -0.55 2.88 -0.45
CA LEU A 3 -0.64 1.48 -0.90
C LEU A 3 0.32 0.63 -0.07
N GLN A 4 -0.23 -0.26 0.75
CA GLN A 4 0.55 -1.19 1.56
C GLN A 4 0.53 -2.57 0.93
N ALA A 5 1.66 -2.97 0.36
CA ALA A 5 1.87 -4.30 -0.21
C ALA A 5 2.44 -5.24 0.87
N GLN A 6 1.74 -6.33 1.16
CA GLN A 6 2.09 -7.27 2.23
C GLN A 6 2.28 -8.68 1.68
N PRO A 7 3.40 -9.35 1.99
CA PRO A 7 3.55 -10.78 1.75
C PRO A 7 2.48 -11.60 2.50
N PRO A 8 2.17 -12.83 2.02
CA PRO A 8 1.25 -13.72 2.71
C PRO A 8 1.67 -14.00 4.15
N GLY A 9 0.72 -13.96 5.08
CA GLY A 9 0.95 -14.24 6.50
C GLY A 9 1.51 -13.05 7.29
N GLN A 10 1.83 -11.93 6.63
CA GLN A 10 2.31 -10.72 7.29
C GLN A 10 1.19 -9.67 7.34
N HIS A 11 0.26 -9.86 8.27
CA HIS A 11 -0.76 -8.86 8.60
C HIS A 11 -0.48 -8.30 9.99
N ASP A 12 0.23 -7.18 10.03
CA ASP A 12 0.36 -6.38 11.24
C ASP A 12 -0.33 -5.03 11.00
N PRO A 13 -1.43 -4.72 11.71
CA PRO A 13 -2.11 -3.43 11.57
C PRO A 13 -1.23 -2.25 11.98
N ALA A 14 -0.24 -2.44 12.86
CA ALA A 14 0.65 -1.36 13.31
C ALA A 14 1.53 -0.82 12.18
N LEU A 15 1.89 -1.66 11.20
CA LEU A 15 2.70 -1.23 10.04
C LEU A 15 1.99 -0.18 9.19
N LEU A 16 0.66 -0.25 9.07
CA LEU A 16 -0.09 0.75 8.30
C LEU A 16 -0.15 2.10 9.01
N GLU A 17 -0.26 2.06 10.34
CA GLU A 17 -0.25 3.26 11.17
C GLU A 17 1.12 3.95 11.12
N GLU A 18 2.21 3.17 11.26
CA GLU A 18 3.58 3.67 11.09
C GLU A 18 3.79 4.28 9.71
N PHE A 19 3.36 3.59 8.64
CA PHE A 19 3.49 4.13 7.28
C PHE A 19 2.70 5.43 7.11
N ALA A 20 1.54 5.56 7.73
CA ALA A 20 0.77 6.80 7.70
C ALA A 20 1.48 7.95 8.43
N GLU A 21 2.13 7.69 9.56
CA GLU A 21 2.93 8.70 10.27
C GLU A 21 4.17 9.12 9.48
N LEU A 22 4.85 8.17 8.82
CA LEU A 22 5.97 8.48 7.93
C LEU A 22 5.53 9.36 6.75
N ALA A 23 4.40 9.04 6.14
CA ALA A 23 3.83 9.84 5.05
C ALA A 23 3.48 11.25 5.51
N ARG A 24 2.82 11.39 6.67
CA ARG A 24 2.53 12.70 7.28
C ARG A 24 3.80 13.50 7.57
N SER A 25 4.81 12.85 8.13
CA SER A 25 6.10 13.47 8.44
C SER A 25 6.84 13.94 7.18
N ALA A 26 6.66 13.24 6.07
CA ALA A 26 7.16 13.64 4.75
C ALA A 26 6.34 14.78 4.11
N GLY A 27 5.32 15.31 4.80
CA GLY A 27 4.45 16.39 4.32
C GLY A 27 3.31 15.89 3.41
N ALA A 28 3.06 14.59 3.33
CA ALA A 28 1.99 14.05 2.50
C ALA A 28 0.63 14.06 3.24
N GLY A 29 -0.41 14.50 2.54
CA GLY A 29 -1.79 14.30 2.97
C GLY A 29 -2.27 12.88 2.68
N VAL A 30 -2.55 12.11 3.73
CA VAL A 30 -3.10 10.75 3.59
C VAL A 30 -4.59 10.82 3.32
N VAL A 31 -4.98 10.71 2.06
CA VAL A 31 -6.39 10.75 1.60
C VAL A 31 -7.11 9.40 1.62
N GLY A 32 -6.43 8.32 2.05
CA GLY A 32 -6.97 6.96 2.06
C GLY A 32 -5.86 5.92 2.10
N THR A 33 -6.22 4.67 2.40
CA THR A 33 -5.29 3.52 2.44
C THR A 33 -5.82 2.38 1.60
N LEU A 34 -4.92 1.63 0.98
CA LEU A 34 -5.21 0.47 0.14
C LEU A 34 -4.25 -0.66 0.48
N ASN A 35 -4.79 -1.81 0.87
CA ASN A 35 -3.99 -3.01 1.12
C ASN A 35 -3.92 -3.87 -0.15
N ALA A 36 -2.73 -4.41 -0.45
CA ALA A 36 -2.49 -5.33 -1.54
C ALA A 36 -1.72 -6.57 -1.03
N ARG A 37 -2.26 -7.76 -1.30
CA ARG A 37 -1.51 -9.00 -1.08
C ARG A 37 -0.45 -9.15 -2.16
N LEU A 38 0.79 -9.41 -1.76
CA LEU A 38 1.94 -9.53 -2.63
C LEU A 38 2.45 -10.98 -2.63
N ASP A 39 1.76 -11.86 -3.36
CA ASP A 39 2.19 -13.26 -3.52
C ASP A 39 3.46 -13.34 -4.39
N LYS A 40 3.48 -12.60 -5.50
CA LYS A 40 4.64 -12.41 -6.38
C LYS A 40 4.59 -10.99 -6.97
N PRO A 41 5.70 -10.23 -6.95
CA PRO A 41 5.75 -8.91 -7.59
C PRO A 41 5.38 -8.97 -9.07
N ASN A 42 4.41 -8.16 -9.47
CA ASN A 42 4.11 -7.95 -10.89
C ASN A 42 5.21 -7.08 -11.51
N PRO A 43 5.84 -7.48 -12.63
CA PRO A 43 6.96 -6.74 -13.22
C PRO A 43 6.58 -5.35 -13.74
N ARG A 44 5.29 -5.11 -14.04
CA ARG A 44 4.82 -3.82 -14.54
C ARG A 44 4.41 -2.86 -13.43
N TYR A 45 3.70 -3.36 -12.42
CA TYR A 45 3.03 -2.51 -11.41
C TYR A 45 3.29 -2.91 -9.95
N PHE A 46 4.16 -3.89 -9.69
CA PHE A 46 4.43 -4.47 -8.36
C PHE A 46 3.22 -5.19 -7.73
N VAL A 47 2.08 -4.51 -7.50
CA VAL A 47 0.85 -5.02 -6.86
C VAL A 47 -0.20 -5.62 -7.82
N GLY A 48 0.10 -5.64 -9.13
CA GLY A 48 -0.81 -6.15 -10.17
C GLY A 48 -1.72 -5.07 -10.78
N THR A 49 -2.39 -5.41 -11.89
CA THR A 49 -3.18 -4.46 -12.69
C THR A 49 -4.44 -3.98 -11.95
N GLY A 50 -5.15 -4.87 -11.25
CA GLY A 50 -6.37 -4.48 -10.53
C GLY A 50 -6.11 -3.44 -9.44
N LYS A 51 -5.08 -3.66 -8.61
CA LYS A 51 -4.67 -2.69 -7.57
C LYS A 51 -4.09 -1.41 -8.16
N ALA A 52 -3.44 -1.47 -9.32
CA ALA A 52 -2.95 -0.28 -10.00
C ALA A 52 -4.09 0.60 -10.54
N GLU A 53 -5.16 -0.01 -11.07
CA GLU A 53 -6.35 0.75 -11.51
C GLU A 53 -7.13 1.31 -10.31
N GLU A 54 -7.25 0.56 -9.21
CA GLU A 54 -7.85 1.05 -7.96
C GLU A 54 -7.10 2.26 -7.38
N LEU A 55 -5.78 2.34 -7.58
CA LEU A 55 -4.98 3.48 -7.13
C LEU A 55 -5.15 4.73 -8.00
N LYS A 56 -5.56 4.57 -9.27
CA LYS A 56 -5.75 5.69 -10.22
C LYS A 56 -7.13 6.32 -10.13
N ALA A 57 -8.14 5.54 -9.75
CA ALA A 57 -9.52 5.99 -9.59
C ALA A 57 -9.64 6.98 -8.43
#